data_AF-A0AAX1SRL3-F1
#
_entry.id   AF-A0AAX1SRL3-F1
#
_cell.length_a   1.000
_cell.length_b   1.000
_cell.length_c   1.000
_cell.angle_alpha   90.00
_cell.angle_beta   90.00
_cell.angle_gamma   90.00
#
_symmetry.space_group_name_H-M   'P 1'
#
loop_
_entity.id
_entity.type
_entity.pdbx_description
1 polymer ?
#
loop_
_entity_poly.entity_id
_entity_poly.type
_entity_poly.pdbx_seq_one_letter_code
_entity_poly.pdbx_strand_id
1 'polypeptide(L)' 'MMKSKIKKAIGGIALATALVTSALPVSAATEYVWVRDAYPGYDNYVFDSAKQRVQIWSGNNYFYVDCDFVEYGKCFVKR' A
#
# COMPACT_ATOMS: atom_id res chain seq x y z
N MET A 1 46.62 -33.34 14.52
CA MET A 1 45.46 -32.42 14.70
C MET A 1 44.37 -32.88 13.73
N MET A 2 43.40 -33.65 14.21
CA MET A 2 42.44 -34.38 13.38
C MET A 2 41.14 -33.58 13.23
N LYS A 3 40.56 -33.71 12.02
CA LYS A 3 39.44 -33.01 11.40
C LYS A 3 38.14 -32.90 12.24
N SER A 4 37.21 -32.11 11.65
CA SER A 4 35.75 -32.06 11.84
C SER A 4 35.29 -30.87 12.72
N LYS A 5 34.25 -30.08 12.38
CA LYS A 5 33.01 -30.37 11.66
C LYS A 5 32.49 -29.10 10.96
N ILE A 6 32.00 -29.28 9.73
CA ILE A 6 31.12 -28.34 9.01
C ILE A 6 30.01 -27.90 9.96
N LYS A 7 29.95 -26.60 10.28
CA LYS A 7 28.90 -26.03 11.11
C LYS A 7 27.99 -25.17 10.25
N LYS A 8 26.70 -25.48 10.39
CA LYS A 8 25.51 -24.67 10.10
C LYS A 8 25.03 -24.69 8.65
N ALA A 9 24.10 -25.61 8.44
CA ALA A 9 23.00 -25.46 7.50
C ALA A 9 22.43 -24.03 7.62
N ILE A 10 22.69 -23.22 6.60
CA ILE A 10 22.03 -21.95 6.41
C ILE A 10 20.66 -22.33 5.84
N GLY A 11 19.68 -22.41 6.74
CA GLY A 11 18.30 -22.70 6.39
C GLY A 11 17.85 -21.73 5.30
N GLY A 12 17.42 -22.29 4.17
CA GLY A 12 16.80 -21.53 3.11
C GLY A 12 15.58 -20.82 3.69
N ILE A 13 15.68 -19.50 3.80
CA ILE A 13 14.52 -18.65 4.05
C ILE A 13 13.78 -18.62 2.72
N ALA A 14 12.86 -19.55 2.52
CA ALA A 14 11.85 -19.45 1.48
C ALA A 14 10.97 -18.25 1.85
N LEU A 15 11.31 -17.09 1.29
CA LEU A 15 10.48 -15.90 1.37
C LEU A 15 9.25 -16.16 0.49
N ALA A 16 8.23 -16.79 1.07
CA ALA A 16 6.92 -16.88 0.45
C ALA A 16 6.32 -15.48 0.42
N THR A 17 6.60 -14.72 -0.64
CA THR A 17 5.83 -13.53 -0.98
C THR A 17 4.44 -14.01 -1.42
N ALA A 18 3.57 -14.25 -0.44
CA ALA A 18 2.15 -14.38 -0.68
C ALA A 18 1.69 -13.12 -1.39
N LEU A 19 1.45 -13.24 -2.71
CA LEU A 19 0.70 -12.27 -3.48
C LEU A 19 -0.73 -12.28 -2.91
N VAL A 20 -0.96 -11.45 -1.90
CA VAL A 20 -2.32 -11.14 -1.42
C VAL A 20 -2.95 -10.25 -2.48
N THR A 21 -3.47 -10.85 -3.56
CA THR A 21 -4.39 -10.16 -4.45
C THR A 21 -5.76 -10.19 -3.82
N SER A 22 -6.00 -9.26 -2.89
CA SER A 22 -7.36 -8.93 -2.44
C SER A 22 -8.10 -8.28 -3.61
N ALA A 23 -8.78 -9.11 -4.38
CA ALA A 23 -9.81 -8.68 -5.31
C ALA A 23 -10.97 -8.12 -4.48
N LEU A 24 -11.15 -6.80 -4.51
CA LEU A 24 -12.32 -6.16 -3.94
C LEU A 24 -13.59 -6.73 -4.60
N PRO A 25 -14.70 -6.89 -3.86
CA PRO A 25 -15.98 -7.22 -4.48
C PRO A 25 -16.38 -6.10 -5.44
N VAL A 26 -16.54 -6.46 -6.72
CA VAL A 26 -16.94 -5.59 -7.86
C VAL A 26 -18.16 -4.70 -7.57
N SER A 27 -18.96 -5.04 -6.56
CA SER A 27 -20.21 -4.37 -6.17
C SER A 27 -20.03 -3.13 -5.27
N ALA A 28 -18.87 -2.94 -4.62
CA ALA A 28 -18.55 -1.73 -3.84
C ALA A 28 -17.71 -0.71 -4.64
N ALA A 29 -17.23 -1.10 -5.82
CA ALA A 29 -16.33 -0.33 -6.67
C ALA A 29 -17.01 0.75 -7.52
N THR A 30 -18.35 0.87 -7.49
CA THR A 30 -19.07 1.80 -8.37
C THR A 30 -19.16 3.22 -7.81
N GLU A 31 -19.26 3.37 -6.49
CA GLU A 31 -19.42 4.68 -5.84
C GLU A 31 -18.09 5.26 -5.33
N TYR A 32 -17.14 4.39 -4.97
CA TYR A 32 -15.89 4.81 -4.36
C TYR A 32 -14.69 4.36 -5.18
N VAL A 33 -13.79 5.30 -5.39
CA VAL A 33 -12.59 5.15 -6.19
C VAL A 33 -11.38 5.38 -5.30
N TRP A 34 -10.31 4.62 -5.53
CA TRP A 34 -9.07 4.85 -4.82
C TRP A 34 -8.56 6.26 -5.12
N VAL A 35 -8.12 7.00 -4.10
CA VAL A 35 -7.65 8.40 -4.26
C VAL A 35 -6.63 8.58 -5.39
N ARG A 36 -5.79 7.56 -5.66
CA ARG A 36 -4.81 7.61 -6.75
C ARG A 36 -5.45 7.57 -8.14
N ASP A 37 -6.57 6.87 -8.27
CA ASP A 37 -7.33 6.79 -9.53
C ASP A 37 -8.26 8.00 -9.70
N ALA A 38 -8.74 8.60 -8.60
CA ALA A 38 -9.50 9.86 -8.60
C ALA A 38 -8.62 11.08 -8.95
N TYR A 39 -7.37 11.07 -8.49
CA TYR A 39 -6.36 12.09 -8.76
C TYR A 39 -5.15 11.44 -9.44
N PRO A 40 -5.24 11.06 -10.72
CA PRO A 40 -4.12 10.44 -11.41
C PRO A 40 -3.06 11.48 -11.81
N GLY A 41 -1.82 11.02 -11.99
CA GLY A 41 -0.74 11.84 -12.57
C GLY A 41 0.06 12.71 -11.58
N TYR A 42 -0.17 12.56 -10.28
CA TYR A 42 0.63 13.21 -9.24
C TYR A 42 1.87 12.41 -8.85
N ASP A 43 2.87 13.10 -8.30
CA ASP A 43 4.20 12.55 -8.01
C ASP A 43 4.17 11.60 -6.81
N ASN A 44 3.38 11.92 -5.78
CA ASN A 44 3.33 11.13 -4.55
C ASN A 44 1.99 11.27 -3.81
N TYR A 45 1.64 10.24 -3.04
CA TYR A 45 0.43 10.13 -2.24
C TYR A 45 0.81 9.66 -0.84
N VAL A 46 0.77 10.56 0.15
CA VAL A 46 1.16 10.26 1.54
C VAL A 46 -0.08 10.21 2.41
N PHE A 47 -0.41 9.02 2.94
CA PHE A 47 -1.55 8.83 3.82
C PHE A 47 -1.24 9.29 5.26
N ASP A 48 -2.05 10.22 5.76
CA ASP A 48 -2.05 10.73 7.13
C ASP A 48 -3.14 9.99 7.91
N SER A 49 -2.74 8.91 8.60
CA SER A 49 -3.66 8.04 9.35
C SER A 49 -4.31 8.74 10.55
N ALA A 50 -3.64 9.74 11.14
CA ALA A 50 -4.17 10.47 12.28
C ALA A 50 -5.38 11.35 11.91
N LYS A 51 -5.42 11.82 10.66
CA LYS A 51 -6.48 12.69 10.14
C LYS A 51 -7.33 12.03 9.04
N GLN A 52 -7.09 10.75 8.75
CA GLN A 52 -7.75 9.97 7.70
C GLN A 52 -7.80 10.71 6.35
N ARG A 53 -6.67 11.26 5.92
CA ARG A 53 -6.56 12.05 4.68
C ARG A 53 -5.29 11.72 3.92
N VAL A 54 -5.25 12.01 2.63
CA VAL A 54 -4.07 11.81 1.78
C VAL A 54 -3.54 13.15 1.31
N GLN A 55 -2.22 13.32 1.45
CA GLN A 55 -1.47 14.41 0.83
C GLN A 55 -1.08 14.00 -0.57
N ILE A 56 -1.55 14.75 -1.56
CA ILE A 56 -1.25 14.53 -2.97
C ILE A 56 -0.25 15.59 -3.42
N TRP A 57 0.91 15.15 -3.91
CA TRP A 57 2.05 16.01 -4.23
C TRP A 57 2.20 16.26 -5.72
N SER A 58 2.44 17.52 -6.09
CA SER A 58 2.84 17.96 -7.43
C SER A 58 4.07 18.87 -7.31
N GLY A 59 5.25 18.32 -7.57
CA GLY A 59 6.53 18.97 -7.31
C GLY A 59 6.67 19.36 -5.84
N ASN A 60 6.84 20.67 -5.60
CA ASN A 60 6.96 21.24 -4.24
C ASN A 60 5.62 21.65 -3.61
N ASN A 61 4.50 21.45 -4.31
CA ASN A 61 3.17 21.78 -3.81
C ASN A 61 2.43 20.50 -3.44
N TYR A 62 1.50 20.61 -2.49
CA TYR A 62 0.60 19.54 -2.15
C TYR A 62 -0.77 20.06 -1.74
N PHE A 63 -1.77 19.20 -1.82
CA PHE A 63 -3.09 19.44 -1.25
C PHE A 63 -3.57 18.19 -0.50
N TYR A 64 -4.56 18.38 0.36
CA TYR A 64 -5.16 17.31 1.15
C TYR A 64 -6.47 16.86 0.53
N VAL A 65 -6.70 15.55 0.58
CA VAL A 65 -7.99 14.93 0.26
C VAL A 65 -8.38 14.07 1.45
N ASP A 66 -9.51 14.37 2.06
CA ASP A 66 -10.08 13.55 3.14
C ASP A 66 -10.63 12.25 2.56
N CYS A 67 -10.43 11.14 3.28
CA CYS A 67 -10.91 9.83 2.86
C CYS A 67 -12.34 9.62 3.32
N ASP A 68 -13.25 9.25 2.41
CA ASP A 68 -14.60 8.81 2.78
C ASP A 68 -14.53 7.50 3.58
N PHE A 69 -13.63 6.59 3.18
CA PHE A 69 -13.25 5.45 4.01
C PHE A 69 -11.83 4.98 3.70
N VAL A 70 -11.25 4.21 4.63
CA VAL A 70 -9.91 3.65 4.52
C VAL A 70 -10.01 2.13 4.61
N GLU A 71 -9.56 1.44 3.57
CA GLU A 71 -9.58 -0.03 3.52
C GLU A 71 -8.24 -0.56 3.01
N TYR A 72 -7.69 -1.56 3.70
CA TYR A 72 -6.37 -2.13 3.38
C TYR A 72 -5.23 -1.09 3.27
N GLY A 73 -5.30 -0.02 4.07
CA GLY A 73 -4.33 1.08 4.02
C GLY A 73 -4.46 1.97 2.78
N LYS A 74 -5.55 1.85 2.02
CA LYS A 74 -5.89 2.70 0.88
C LYS A 74 -7.03 3.64 1.25
N CYS A 75 -6.88 4.89 0.82
CA CYS A 75 -7.89 5.93 0.95
C CYS A 75 -8.85 5.85 -0.24
N PHE A 76 -10.14 5.67 0.01
CA PHE A 76 -11.17 5.71 -1.01
C PHE A 76 -11.97 7.00 -0.87
N VAL A 77 -12.28 7.59 -2.02
CA VAL A 77 -13.06 8.81 -2.13
C VAL A 77 -14.26 8.55 -3.02
N LYS A 78 -15.37 9.21 -2.73
CA LYS A 78 -16.56 9.15 -3.56
C LYS A 78 -16.28 9.76 -4.93
N ARG A 79 -16.68 9.07 -5.99
CA ARG A 79 -16.47 9.50 -7.38
C ARG A 79 -17.22 10.78 -7.72
#